data_AF-A0ABD3PW45-F1
#
_entry.id   AF-A0ABD3PW45-F1
#
_cell.length_a   1.000
_cell.length_b   1.000
_cell.length_c   1.000
_cell.angle_alpha   90.00
_cell.angle_beta   90.00
_cell.angle_gamma   90.00
#
_symmetry.space_group_name_H-M   'P 1'
#
loop_
_entity.id
_entity.type
_entity.pdbx_description
1 polymer ?
#
loop_
_entity_poly.entity_id
_entity_poly.type
_entity_poly.pdbx_seq_one_letter_code
_entity_poly.pdbx_strand_id
1 'polypeptide(L)'
;MALQYYPSVSQSSNRLKRKHIEVGNISNVMFESMASSILANIDWVDHVVADVSTHEPAKIIPKPPLGEQRLNAKSSLQDFFINMMKSRGYSGSTYCTLTSGYNNKPSQHQISSYGVAFTKAIRSSNLLQVRKYLFEAGLNPNACNKFGESVVHLVCRQRNHDMLGLLLEAGCSVQVCDDFGRTPLHDACWTSSPNFKLISMLLDQDPWLLCLKDCRGSTPLGYVKDESHYSLWVNYLEEVADKYWPCVPADDAHKNNAWLDKLTQKDSRTPPLVLMEPNSRPIPTPELLSSLSVIERVANGSLQPGDIKRVKEDNHQTSSTKLQCEKNPARIRISLEHTTSKGALSAKSLVPSPEL
;
A
#
# COMPACT_ATOMS: atom_id res chain seq x y z
N MET A 1 49.38 48.89 6.01
CA MET A 1 49.65 49.79 4.86
C MET A 1 49.43 48.96 3.60
N ALA A 2 48.24 49.05 3.01
CA ALA A 2 47.93 49.75 1.73
C ALA A 2 48.27 48.85 0.52
N LEU A 3 47.41 48.56 -0.46
CA LEU A 3 46.50 49.41 -1.27
C LEU A 3 45.32 48.54 -1.77
N GLN A 4 44.04 48.93 -1.63
CA GLN A 4 43.20 49.73 -2.56
C GLN A 4 43.15 49.23 -4.03
N TYR A 5 41.96 48.83 -4.51
CA TYR A 5 41.19 49.55 -5.54
C TYR A 5 39.83 48.88 -5.84
N TYR A 6 38.74 49.64 -5.66
CA TYR A 6 37.41 49.43 -6.26
C TYR A 6 37.38 50.10 -7.65
N PRO A 7 36.42 49.74 -8.51
CA PRO A 7 35.66 50.79 -9.17
C PRO A 7 34.14 50.58 -9.09
N SER A 8 33.45 51.71 -9.23
CA SER A 8 32.02 51.91 -9.03
C SER A 8 31.37 52.58 -10.24
N VAL A 9 30.07 52.30 -10.44
CA VAL A 9 29.01 53.11 -11.09
C VAL A 9 28.91 53.14 -12.63
N SER A 10 27.75 52.71 -13.17
CA SER A 10 26.80 53.63 -13.83
C SER A 10 25.43 52.99 -14.13
N GLN A 11 24.39 53.75 -13.81
CA GLN A 11 23.00 53.51 -14.21
C GLN A 11 22.80 53.86 -15.69
N SER A 12 21.96 53.12 -16.41
CA SER A 12 21.14 53.70 -17.48
C SER A 12 19.90 52.84 -17.79
N SER A 13 18.79 53.54 -17.93
CA SER A 13 17.43 53.12 -18.28
C SER A 13 17.31 52.46 -19.66
N ASN A 14 16.36 51.53 -19.84
CA ASN A 14 15.45 51.46 -21.01
C ASN A 14 14.41 50.32 -20.83
N ARG A 15 13.14 50.65 -20.55
CA ARG A 15 12.04 50.94 -21.51
C ARG A 15 11.42 49.66 -22.12
N LEU A 16 10.22 49.36 -21.62
CA LEU A 16 9.27 48.35 -22.08
C LEU A 16 9.06 48.38 -23.61
N LYS A 17 9.04 47.20 -24.24
CA LYS A 17 8.35 46.97 -25.52
C LYS A 17 7.42 45.77 -25.37
N ARG A 18 6.11 46.08 -25.26
CA ARG A 18 5.01 45.14 -25.49
C ARG A 18 5.07 44.66 -26.94
N LYS A 19 5.01 43.35 -27.18
CA LYS A 19 4.63 42.78 -28.48
C LYS A 19 3.27 42.12 -28.33
N HIS A 20 2.32 42.62 -29.11
CA HIS A 20 1.05 41.98 -29.40
C HIS A 20 1.29 40.62 -30.08
N ILE A 21 0.56 39.60 -29.64
CA ILE A 21 0.28 38.40 -30.43
C ILE A 21 -1.24 38.31 -30.48
N GLU A 22 -1.79 38.53 -31.67
CA GLU A 22 -3.18 38.27 -32.02
C GLU A 22 -3.40 36.76 -32.05
N VAL A 23 -4.43 36.27 -31.35
CA VAL A 23 -4.95 34.92 -31.54
C VAL A 23 -6.32 35.07 -32.20
N GLY A 24 -6.37 34.71 -33.48
CA GLY A 24 -7.61 34.56 -34.23
C GLY A 24 -8.34 33.27 -33.85
N ASN A 25 -9.65 33.43 -33.67
CA ASN A 25 -10.76 32.47 -33.58
C ASN A 25 -10.51 31.01 -33.98
N ILE A 26 -11.14 30.06 -33.27
CA ILE A 26 -12.31 29.27 -33.76
C ILE A 26 -12.92 28.40 -32.63
N SER A 27 -14.24 28.53 -32.51
CA SER A 27 -15.30 27.64 -31.97
C SER A 27 -15.27 27.11 -30.52
N ASN A 28 -16.14 27.75 -29.72
CA ASN A 28 -16.93 27.13 -28.66
C ASN A 28 -17.75 25.91 -29.14
N VAL A 29 -17.93 24.97 -28.21
CA VAL A 29 -19.15 24.20 -27.85
C VAL A 29 -18.74 22.78 -27.47
N MET A 30 -18.60 22.50 -26.15
CA MET A 30 -18.88 21.20 -25.48
C MET A 30 -18.28 21.02 -24.07
N PHE A 31 -17.95 22.05 -23.28
CA PHE A 31 -17.55 21.83 -21.87
C PHE A 31 -18.05 22.94 -20.93
N GLU A 32 -19.37 23.09 -20.80
CA GLU A 32 -19.99 24.02 -19.84
C GLU A 32 -20.96 23.34 -18.84
N SER A 33 -20.75 22.06 -18.52
CA SER A 33 -21.67 21.35 -17.59
C SER A 33 -21.05 20.84 -16.29
N MET A 34 -19.84 21.23 -15.90
CA MET A 34 -19.24 20.78 -14.61
C MET A 34 -18.43 21.83 -13.83
N ALA A 35 -18.41 23.10 -14.25
CA ALA A 35 -17.62 24.15 -13.59
C ALA A 35 -18.42 25.09 -12.65
N SER A 36 -19.69 24.79 -12.36
CA SER A 36 -20.56 25.66 -11.54
C SER A 36 -20.64 25.29 -10.04
N SER A 37 -19.58 24.76 -9.43
CA SER A 37 -19.60 24.48 -7.98
C SER A 37 -18.34 24.87 -7.18
N ILE A 38 -17.44 25.69 -7.74
CA ILE A 38 -16.21 26.09 -7.01
C ILE A 38 -16.01 27.62 -6.91
N LEU A 39 -16.90 28.45 -7.46
CA LEU A 39 -16.77 29.92 -7.35
C LEU A 39 -17.90 30.55 -6.53
N ALA A 40 -18.04 30.13 -5.28
CA ALA A 40 -18.74 30.89 -4.24
C ALA A 40 -17.90 30.86 -2.96
N ASN A 41 -17.69 32.05 -2.38
CA ASN A 41 -16.99 32.35 -1.11
C ASN A 41 -15.51 32.72 -1.20
N ILE A 42 -15.17 33.67 -2.06
CA ILE A 42 -14.13 34.66 -1.74
C ILE A 42 -14.80 36.03 -1.77
N ASP A 43 -15.25 36.50 -0.60
CA ASP A 43 -15.65 37.87 -0.33
C ASP A 43 -15.36 38.14 1.14
N TRP A 44 -14.27 38.87 1.44
CA TRP A 44 -14.19 39.85 2.54
C TRP A 44 -12.78 40.44 2.69
N VAL A 45 -12.56 41.62 2.11
CA VAL A 45 -11.59 42.60 2.60
C VAL A 45 -12.25 43.97 2.53
N ASP A 46 -12.54 44.53 3.71
CA ASP A 46 -12.59 45.96 4.08
C ASP A 46 -13.71 46.23 5.08
N HIS A 47 -13.39 46.16 6.38
CA HIS A 47 -13.73 47.19 7.37
C HIS A 47 -13.26 46.82 8.79
N VAL A 48 -13.02 47.89 9.56
CA VAL A 48 -12.81 47.97 11.02
C VAL A 48 -11.36 47.94 11.52
N VAL A 49 -10.82 49.17 11.55
CA VAL A 49 -9.88 49.67 12.57
C VAL A 49 -10.59 49.69 13.94
N ALA A 50 -9.81 49.41 14.98
CA ALA A 50 -10.09 49.51 16.42
C ALA A 50 -10.74 48.28 17.09
N ASP A 51 -9.90 47.39 17.65
CA ASP A 51 -9.82 47.30 19.11
C ASP A 51 -8.48 46.72 19.57
N VAL A 52 -7.91 47.32 20.61
CA VAL A 52 -6.64 46.94 21.24
C VAL A 52 -6.98 46.11 22.47
N SER A 53 -6.78 44.79 22.43
CA SER A 53 -6.75 43.98 23.65
C SER A 53 -6.03 42.65 23.47
N THR A 54 -4.77 42.63 23.92
CA THR A 54 -4.04 41.51 24.53
C THR A 54 -4.33 40.07 24.05
N HIS A 55 -3.65 39.64 23.00
CA HIS A 55 -3.19 38.25 22.93
C HIS A 55 -1.75 38.22 22.43
N GLU A 56 -0.84 37.66 23.24
CA GLU A 56 0.55 37.41 22.84
C GLU A 56 0.56 36.56 21.55
N PRO A 57 1.32 36.93 20.51
CA PRO A 57 1.52 36.04 19.39
C PRO A 57 2.28 34.80 19.89
N ALA A 58 1.70 33.62 19.63
CA ALA A 58 2.32 32.34 19.94
C ALA A 58 3.79 32.36 19.49
N LYS A 59 4.70 32.14 20.45
CA LYS A 59 6.14 32.07 20.21
C LYS A 59 6.39 31.02 19.13
N ILE A 60 6.68 31.47 17.92
CA ILE A 60 7.29 30.65 16.88
C ILE A 60 8.66 30.27 17.43
N ILE A 61 8.80 29.02 17.87
CA ILE A 61 10.08 28.46 18.29
C ILE A 61 10.97 28.49 17.04
N PRO A 62 12.08 29.26 17.03
CA PRO A 62 12.94 29.30 15.85
C PRO A 62 13.52 27.91 15.61
N LYS A 63 13.32 27.38 14.40
CA LYS A 63 13.94 26.11 13.96
C LYS A 63 15.46 26.27 14.10
N PRO A 64 16.14 25.49 14.96
CA PRO A 64 17.55 25.70 15.25
C PRO A 64 18.41 25.47 13.99
N PRO A 65 19.57 26.14 13.87
CA PRO A 65 20.37 26.13 12.65
C PRO A 65 20.82 24.72 12.25
N LEU A 66 20.87 24.50 10.93
CA LEU A 66 21.36 23.30 10.27
C LEU A 66 22.89 23.18 10.46
N GLY A 67 23.38 22.07 10.99
CA GLY A 67 24.81 21.79 11.06
C GLY A 67 25.22 20.70 12.06
N GLU A 68 25.54 19.51 11.53
CA GLU A 68 26.56 18.51 11.95
C GLU A 68 26.75 18.06 13.42
N GLN A 69 26.07 18.62 14.42
CA GLN A 69 26.23 18.24 15.84
C GLN A 69 25.04 17.48 16.47
N ARG A 70 24.04 17.05 15.68
CA ARG A 70 22.76 16.54 16.23
C ARG A 70 22.75 15.07 16.66
N LEU A 71 23.53 14.23 15.98
CA LEU A 71 23.85 12.90 16.48
C LEU A 71 25.14 13.04 17.26
N ASN A 72 25.13 12.68 18.55
CA ASN A 72 26.38 12.53 19.25
C ASN A 72 27.14 11.34 18.63
N ALA A 73 28.47 11.33 18.70
CA ALA A 73 29.31 10.30 18.07
C ALA A 73 29.04 8.85 18.58
N LYS A 74 28.13 8.67 19.55
CA LYS A 74 27.73 7.38 20.12
C LYS A 74 26.26 7.03 19.89
N SER A 75 25.43 7.94 19.37
CA SER A 75 23.99 7.75 19.24
C SER A 75 23.66 7.20 17.85
N SER A 76 22.87 6.13 17.80
CA SER A 76 22.38 5.58 16.54
C SER A 76 21.28 6.47 15.94
N LEU A 77 21.03 6.30 14.64
CA LEU A 77 19.89 6.94 13.98
C LEU A 77 18.54 6.56 14.63
N GLN A 78 18.45 5.33 15.15
CA GLN A 78 17.29 4.87 15.91
C GLN A 78 17.14 5.65 17.23
N ASP A 79 18.23 5.94 17.94
CA ASP A 79 18.17 6.73 19.18
C ASP A 79 17.71 8.15 18.92
N PHE A 80 18.18 8.77 17.83
CA PHE A 80 17.69 10.08 17.39
C PHE A 80 16.18 10.05 17.16
N PHE A 81 15.69 9.06 16.40
CA PHE A 81 14.26 8.90 16.12
C PHE A 81 13.46 8.69 17.41
N ILE A 82 13.92 7.85 18.33
CA ILE A 82 13.27 7.62 19.63
C ILE A 82 13.21 8.91 20.46
N ASN A 83 14.29 9.69 20.49
CA ASN A 83 14.32 10.96 21.22
C ASN A 83 13.38 11.98 20.58
N MET A 84 13.34 12.04 19.24
CA MET A 84 12.40 12.86 18.50
C MET A 84 10.95 12.51 18.86
N MET A 85 10.60 11.22 18.85
CA MET A 85 9.26 10.72 19.22
C MET A 85 8.90 11.09 20.66
N LYS A 86 9.81 10.85 21.62
CA LYS A 86 9.60 11.20 23.04
C LYS A 86 9.39 12.70 23.24
N SER A 87 10.17 13.54 22.57
CA SER A 87 10.05 15.01 22.65
C SER A 87 8.68 15.53 22.17
N ARG A 88 7.96 14.72 21.39
CA ARG A 88 6.66 15.02 20.80
C ARG A 88 5.49 14.35 21.53
N GLY A 89 5.76 13.64 22.63
CA GLY A 89 4.74 12.97 23.45
C GLY A 89 4.41 11.53 23.03
N TYR A 90 5.18 10.95 22.10
CA TYR A 90 5.01 9.56 21.67
C TYR A 90 5.82 8.59 22.52
N SER A 91 5.39 7.33 22.54
CA SER A 91 6.21 6.26 23.10
C SER A 91 7.49 6.08 22.27
N GLY A 92 8.62 5.91 22.97
CA GLY A 92 9.89 5.51 22.34
C GLY A 92 10.03 3.99 22.13
N SER A 93 8.94 3.23 22.28
CA SER A 93 8.94 1.78 22.15
C SER A 93 9.00 1.33 20.70
N THR A 94 9.69 0.21 20.48
CA THR A 94 9.69 -0.55 19.22
C THR A 94 8.90 -1.84 19.38
N TYR A 95 8.23 -2.30 18.33
CA TYR A 95 7.25 -3.38 18.42
C TYR A 95 7.56 -4.53 17.48
N CYS A 96 7.45 -5.77 17.97
CA CYS A 96 7.71 -6.96 17.15
C CYS A 96 6.60 -7.13 16.12
N THR A 97 6.96 -7.17 14.83
CA THR A 97 5.99 -7.30 13.74
C THR A 97 5.27 -8.66 13.78
N LEU A 98 6.00 -9.73 14.13
CA LEU A 98 5.47 -11.10 14.11
C LEU A 98 4.36 -11.37 15.13
N THR A 99 4.31 -10.58 16.22
CA THR A 99 3.32 -10.70 17.29
C THR A 99 2.18 -9.69 17.15
N SER A 100 2.01 -9.10 15.96
CA SER A 100 1.06 -8.02 15.71
C SER A 100 0.17 -8.29 14.51
N GLY A 101 -0.84 -7.44 14.31
CA GLY A 101 -1.76 -7.47 13.18
C GLY A 101 -1.13 -7.17 11.81
N TYR A 102 0.16 -6.83 11.74
CA TYR A 102 0.92 -6.77 10.48
C TYR A 102 1.23 -8.18 9.93
N ASN A 103 1.31 -9.18 10.83
CA ASN A 103 1.59 -10.56 10.46
C ASN A 103 0.29 -11.30 10.13
N ASN A 104 0.07 -11.56 8.84
CA ASN A 104 -1.10 -12.28 8.35
C ASN A 104 -0.68 -13.40 7.40
N LYS A 105 -1.29 -14.57 7.58
CA LYS A 105 -1.15 -15.69 6.65
C LYS A 105 -1.63 -15.28 5.25
N PRO A 106 -0.79 -15.47 4.22
CA PRO A 106 -1.18 -15.24 2.84
C PRO A 106 -2.44 -16.00 2.43
N SER A 107 -3.38 -15.33 1.78
CA SER A 107 -4.52 -15.98 1.14
C SER A 107 -4.10 -16.68 -0.15
N GLN A 108 -4.91 -17.65 -0.59
CA GLN A 108 -4.64 -18.39 -1.83
C GLN A 108 -4.56 -17.46 -3.05
N HIS A 109 -5.40 -16.43 -3.12
CA HIS A 109 -5.38 -15.46 -4.22
C HIS A 109 -4.08 -14.64 -4.26
N GLN A 110 -3.50 -14.31 -3.09
CA GLN A 110 -2.21 -13.62 -3.02
C GLN A 110 -1.07 -14.51 -3.51
N ILE A 111 -1.04 -15.77 -3.05
CA ILE A 111 -0.03 -16.75 -3.46
C ILE A 111 -0.13 -17.02 -4.97
N SER A 112 -1.34 -17.31 -5.46
CA SER A 112 -1.55 -17.61 -6.88
C SER A 112 -1.28 -16.41 -7.79
N SER A 113 -1.45 -15.17 -7.31
CA SER A 113 -1.08 -13.96 -8.06
C SER A 113 0.43 -13.72 -8.11
N TYR A 114 1.21 -14.28 -7.18
CA TYR A 114 2.67 -14.16 -7.13
C TYR A 114 3.37 -15.10 -8.13
N GLY A 115 2.85 -15.17 -9.36
CA GLY A 115 3.39 -16.01 -10.42
C GLY A 115 4.66 -15.43 -11.07
N VAL A 116 5.33 -16.26 -11.85
CA VAL A 116 6.61 -15.92 -12.49
C VAL A 116 6.47 -14.74 -13.46
N ALA A 117 5.42 -14.70 -14.28
CA ALA A 117 5.23 -13.64 -15.27
C ALA A 117 4.95 -12.28 -14.60
N PHE A 118 4.10 -12.27 -13.57
CA PHE A 118 3.76 -11.05 -12.82
C PHE A 118 4.98 -10.50 -12.08
N THR A 119 5.66 -11.34 -11.29
CA THR A 119 6.85 -10.92 -10.55
C THR A 119 8.02 -10.55 -11.47
N LYS A 120 8.15 -11.19 -12.64
CA LYS A 120 9.14 -10.80 -13.67
C LYS A 120 8.85 -9.40 -14.23
N ALA A 121 7.59 -9.07 -14.51
CA ALA A 121 7.21 -7.75 -15.01
C ALA A 121 7.53 -6.64 -13.98
N ILE A 122 7.30 -6.92 -12.69
CA ILE A 122 7.71 -6.03 -11.60
C ILE A 122 9.23 -5.89 -11.57
N ARG A 123 9.97 -7.00 -11.58
CA ARG A 123 11.44 -6.97 -11.53
C ARG A 123 12.06 -6.21 -12.71
N SER A 124 11.46 -6.29 -13.89
CA SER A 124 11.91 -5.52 -15.05
C SER A 124 11.34 -4.10 -15.11
N SER A 125 10.67 -3.63 -14.05
CA SER A 125 10.05 -2.29 -13.96
C SER A 125 9.09 -1.95 -15.11
N ASN A 126 8.37 -2.95 -15.64
CA ASN A 126 7.44 -2.75 -16.74
C ASN A 126 6.06 -2.32 -16.22
N LEU A 127 5.89 -1.01 -15.98
CA LEU A 127 4.66 -0.42 -15.46
C LEU A 127 3.42 -0.74 -16.30
N LEU A 128 3.55 -0.71 -17.64
CA LEU A 128 2.44 -0.99 -18.55
C LEU A 128 1.94 -2.42 -18.39
N GLN A 129 2.86 -3.38 -18.34
CA GLN A 129 2.49 -4.78 -18.20
C GLN A 129 1.90 -5.07 -16.81
N VAL A 130 2.47 -4.49 -15.75
CA VAL A 130 1.92 -4.61 -14.39
C VAL A 130 0.51 -4.00 -14.32
N ARG A 131 0.28 -2.84 -14.96
CA ARG A 131 -1.05 -2.22 -15.04
C ARG A 131 -2.07 -3.14 -15.71
N LYS A 132 -1.70 -3.80 -16.81
CA LYS A 132 -2.58 -4.80 -17.46
C LYS A 132 -2.89 -5.98 -16.54
N TYR A 133 -1.89 -6.50 -15.84
CA TYR A 133 -2.10 -7.61 -14.92
C TYR A 133 -3.05 -7.25 -13.76
N LEU A 134 -2.91 -6.05 -13.20
CA LEU A 134 -3.75 -5.62 -12.08
C LEU A 134 -5.18 -5.27 -12.52
N PHE A 135 -5.33 -4.43 -13.54
CA PHE A 135 -6.63 -3.83 -13.86
C PHE A 135 -7.40 -4.56 -14.98
N GLU A 136 -6.72 -5.20 -15.93
CA GLU A 136 -7.41 -5.97 -16.98
C GLU A 136 -7.57 -7.43 -16.57
N ALA A 137 -6.54 -8.01 -15.95
CA ALA A 137 -6.55 -9.42 -15.54
C ALA A 137 -7.03 -9.67 -14.12
N GLY A 138 -7.14 -8.65 -13.28
CA GLY A 138 -7.65 -8.80 -11.92
C GLY A 138 -6.73 -9.64 -11.03
N LEU A 139 -5.40 -9.51 -11.19
CA LEU A 139 -4.45 -10.10 -10.25
C LEU A 139 -4.51 -9.36 -8.91
N ASN A 140 -4.22 -10.09 -7.83
CA ASN A 140 -4.16 -9.49 -6.50
C ASN A 140 -2.93 -8.57 -6.39
N PRO A 141 -3.07 -7.26 -6.11
CA PRO A 141 -1.96 -6.32 -5.91
C PRO A 141 -1.17 -6.62 -4.64
N ASN A 142 -1.75 -7.37 -3.69
CA ASN A 142 -1.10 -7.87 -2.48
C ASN A 142 -0.47 -9.26 -2.68
N ALA A 143 -0.09 -9.60 -3.92
CA ALA A 143 0.56 -10.86 -4.25
C ALA A 143 1.82 -11.08 -3.39
N CYS A 144 1.99 -12.28 -2.85
CA CYS A 144 3.15 -12.63 -2.03
C CYS A 144 3.51 -14.11 -2.18
N ASN A 145 4.75 -14.47 -1.88
CA ASN A 145 5.14 -15.88 -1.83
C ASN A 145 4.63 -16.58 -0.55
N LYS A 146 4.92 -17.88 -0.42
CA LYS A 146 4.54 -18.69 0.77
C LYS A 146 5.20 -18.22 2.08
N PHE A 147 6.24 -17.40 2.00
CA PHE A 147 6.96 -16.83 3.14
C PHE A 147 6.48 -15.42 3.49
N GLY A 148 5.40 -14.94 2.86
CA GLY A 148 4.85 -13.61 3.12
C GLY A 148 5.61 -12.46 2.45
N GLU A 149 6.67 -12.74 1.66
CA GLU A 149 7.35 -11.70 0.87
C GLU A 149 6.40 -11.22 -0.24
N SER A 150 5.73 -10.10 0.03
CA SER A 150 4.85 -9.38 -0.90
C SER A 150 5.60 -8.67 -2.02
N VAL A 151 4.94 -8.43 -3.15
CA VAL A 151 5.46 -7.62 -4.27
C VAL A 151 5.94 -6.23 -3.85
N VAL A 152 5.37 -5.66 -2.78
CA VAL A 152 5.84 -4.38 -2.22
C VAL A 152 7.27 -4.49 -1.69
N HIS A 153 7.66 -5.61 -1.07
CA HIS A 153 9.04 -5.85 -0.64
C HIS A 153 10.00 -5.81 -1.84
N LEU A 154 9.63 -6.47 -2.95
CA LEU A 154 10.41 -6.46 -4.18
C LEU A 154 10.60 -5.03 -4.70
N VAL A 155 9.51 -4.26 -4.77
CA VAL A 155 9.52 -2.88 -5.27
C VAL A 155 10.35 -1.96 -4.40
N CYS A 156 10.26 -2.11 -3.07
CA CYS A 156 11.06 -1.35 -2.12
C CYS A 156 12.55 -1.63 -2.28
N ARG A 157 12.93 -2.89 -2.44
CA ARG A 157 14.32 -3.31 -2.70
C ARG A 157 14.87 -2.74 -4.01
N GLN A 158 14.02 -2.58 -5.01
CA GLN A 158 14.35 -1.95 -6.29
C GLN A 158 14.36 -0.42 -6.26
N ARG A 159 13.89 0.19 -5.16
CA ARG A 159 13.77 1.64 -4.99
C ARG A 159 12.85 2.29 -6.05
N ASN A 160 11.88 1.54 -6.58
CA ASN A 160 11.02 1.98 -7.67
C ASN A 160 9.71 2.59 -7.14
N HIS A 161 9.70 3.90 -6.94
CA HIS A 161 8.54 4.63 -6.42
C HIS A 161 7.37 4.71 -7.41
N ASP A 162 7.62 4.71 -8.72
CA ASP A 162 6.55 4.68 -9.74
C ASP A 162 5.78 3.35 -9.70
N MET A 163 6.50 2.25 -9.55
CA MET A 163 5.89 0.93 -9.40
C MET A 163 5.13 0.80 -8.08
N LEU A 164 5.65 1.40 -7.00
CA LEU A 164 4.92 1.48 -5.74
C LEU A 164 3.62 2.27 -5.93
N GLY A 165 3.66 3.41 -6.63
CA GLY A 165 2.48 4.22 -6.93
C GLY A 165 1.41 3.42 -7.67
N LEU A 166 1.79 2.67 -8.70
CA LEU A 166 0.88 1.80 -9.45
C LEU A 166 0.25 0.70 -8.57
N LEU A 167 1.03 0.10 -7.66
CA LEU A 167 0.51 -0.91 -6.73
C LEU A 167 -0.46 -0.29 -5.71
N LEU A 168 -0.14 0.89 -5.16
CA LEU A 168 -1.01 1.61 -4.24
C LEU A 168 -2.33 2.04 -4.94
N GLU A 169 -2.26 2.52 -6.19
CA GLU A 169 -3.44 2.79 -7.03
C GLU A 169 -4.36 1.56 -7.16
N ALA A 170 -3.77 0.36 -7.20
CA ALA A 170 -4.52 -0.89 -7.30
C ALA A 170 -5.05 -1.40 -5.94
N GLY A 171 -4.82 -0.70 -4.83
CA GLY A 171 -5.24 -1.12 -3.48
C GLY A 171 -4.24 -2.05 -2.78
N CYS A 172 -2.96 -1.95 -3.12
CA CYS A 172 -1.91 -2.67 -2.38
C CYS A 172 -1.75 -2.11 -0.96
N SER A 173 -1.65 -3.01 0.02
CA SER A 173 -1.36 -2.71 1.41
C SER A 173 0.14 -2.76 1.67
N VAL A 174 0.66 -1.77 2.38
CA VAL A 174 2.03 -1.75 2.90
C VAL A 174 2.13 -2.30 4.32
N GLN A 175 0.99 -2.54 4.97
CA GLN A 175 0.86 -3.04 6.35
C GLN A 175 1.04 -4.56 6.40
N VAL A 176 2.17 -5.04 5.89
CA VAL A 176 2.47 -6.46 5.73
C VAL A 176 3.89 -6.75 6.22
N CYS A 177 4.16 -8.00 6.54
CA CYS A 177 5.52 -8.48 6.79
C CYS A 177 5.78 -9.86 6.20
N ASP A 178 7.05 -10.17 5.98
CA ASP A 178 7.49 -11.53 5.67
C ASP A 178 7.60 -12.41 6.93
N ASP A 179 8.03 -13.65 6.76
CA ASP A 179 8.24 -14.65 7.80
C ASP A 179 9.36 -14.29 8.80
N PHE A 180 10.25 -13.38 8.43
CA PHE A 180 11.23 -12.78 9.33
C PHE A 180 10.68 -11.55 10.06
N GLY A 181 9.44 -11.14 9.81
CA GLY A 181 8.83 -9.94 10.40
C GLY A 181 9.34 -8.64 9.78
N ARG A 182 10.02 -8.70 8.63
CA ARG A 182 10.46 -7.52 7.89
C ARG A 182 9.26 -6.94 7.15
N THR A 183 9.08 -5.64 7.28
CA THR A 183 8.10 -4.86 6.52
C THR A 183 8.71 -4.32 5.23
N PRO A 184 7.91 -3.84 4.26
CA PRO A 184 8.45 -3.23 3.05
C PRO A 184 9.40 -2.05 3.32
N LEU A 185 9.24 -1.36 4.46
CA LEU A 185 10.12 -0.27 4.86
C LEU A 185 11.51 -0.77 5.29
N HIS A 186 11.65 -1.99 5.83
CA HIS A 186 12.97 -2.57 6.10
C HIS A 186 13.78 -2.71 4.81
N ASP A 187 13.15 -3.22 3.74
CA ASP A 187 13.80 -3.33 2.41
C ASP A 187 14.11 -1.95 1.80
N ALA A 188 13.24 -0.96 1.99
CA ALA A 188 13.46 0.40 1.50
C ALA A 188 14.65 1.11 2.20
N CYS A 189 14.88 0.81 3.48
CA CYS A 189 16.01 1.34 4.26
C CYS A 189 17.32 0.58 4.03
N TRP A 190 17.26 -0.65 3.53
CA TRP A 190 18.44 -1.47 3.25
C TRP A 190 19.08 -1.11 1.90
N THR A 191 19.63 0.10 1.81
CA THR A 191 20.24 0.63 0.59
C THR A 191 21.44 1.52 0.88
N SER A 192 22.31 1.69 -0.11
CA SER A 192 23.43 2.62 -0.08
C SER A 192 23.03 4.07 -0.32
N SER A 193 21.79 4.37 -0.71
CA SER A 193 21.35 5.76 -0.89
C SER A 193 19.84 5.86 -0.63
N PRO A 194 19.40 6.68 0.35
CA PRO A 194 18.00 6.73 0.73
C PRO A 194 17.13 7.25 -0.41
N ASN A 195 16.01 6.58 -0.68
CA ASN A 195 14.97 7.08 -1.57
C ASN A 195 13.82 7.64 -0.71
N PHE A 196 13.96 8.89 -0.28
CA PHE A 196 12.98 9.54 0.60
C PHE A 196 11.58 9.66 -0.02
N LYS A 197 11.47 9.72 -1.36
CA LYS A 197 10.17 9.73 -2.03
C LYS A 197 9.43 8.40 -1.83
N LEU A 198 10.12 7.28 -2.04
CA LEU A 198 9.59 5.94 -1.76
C LEU A 198 9.22 5.80 -0.28
N ILE A 199 10.12 6.22 0.62
CA ILE A 199 9.89 6.15 2.07
C ILE A 199 8.65 6.96 2.45
N SER A 200 8.51 8.19 1.95
CA SER A 200 7.34 9.03 2.19
C SER A 200 6.05 8.36 1.74
N MET A 201 6.05 7.70 0.57
CA MET A 201 4.87 6.97 0.08
C MET A 201 4.46 5.82 0.99
N LEU A 202 5.42 5.15 1.64
CA LEU A 202 5.12 4.11 2.64
C LEU A 202 4.58 4.73 3.94
N LEU A 203 5.21 5.81 4.43
CA LEU A 203 4.79 6.50 5.67
C LEU A 203 3.44 7.22 5.53
N ASP A 204 3.10 7.66 4.32
CA ASP A 204 1.79 8.22 4.00
C ASP A 204 0.65 7.20 4.19
N GLN A 205 0.96 5.91 4.01
CA GLN A 205 0.01 4.84 4.31
C GLN A 205 0.06 4.42 5.78
N ASP A 206 1.28 4.30 6.33
CA ASP A 206 1.47 3.93 7.73
C ASP A 206 2.82 4.44 8.28
N PRO A 207 2.82 5.50 9.12
CA PRO A 207 4.04 6.05 9.70
C PRO A 207 4.62 5.15 10.79
N TRP A 208 3.83 4.24 11.35
CA TRP A 208 4.28 3.34 12.41
C TRP A 208 5.24 2.26 11.91
N LEU A 209 5.35 2.08 10.60
CA LEU A 209 6.31 1.15 9.99
C LEU A 209 7.74 1.36 10.48
N LEU A 210 8.13 2.60 10.84
CA LEU A 210 9.47 2.90 11.39
C LEU A 210 9.69 2.37 12.80
N CYS A 211 8.62 2.11 13.56
CA CYS A 211 8.68 1.62 14.94
C CYS A 211 8.71 0.09 15.02
N LEU A 212 8.55 -0.61 13.90
CA LEU A 212 8.44 -2.06 13.86
C LEU A 212 9.83 -2.70 13.81
N LYS A 213 9.98 -3.85 14.49
CA LYS A 213 11.20 -4.64 14.49
C LYS A 213 10.96 -6.03 13.93
N ASP A 214 11.91 -6.49 13.14
CA ASP A 214 11.96 -7.86 12.62
C ASP A 214 12.31 -8.88 13.73
N CYS A 215 12.40 -10.16 13.37
CA CYS A 215 12.75 -11.24 14.30
C CYS A 215 14.17 -11.15 14.87
N ARG A 216 15.04 -10.32 14.27
CA ARG A 216 16.39 -10.01 14.77
C ARG A 216 16.40 -8.81 15.73
N GLY A 217 15.23 -8.20 15.95
CA GLY A 217 15.09 -7.00 16.77
C GLY A 217 15.54 -5.72 16.07
N SER A 218 15.78 -5.76 14.76
CA SER A 218 16.20 -4.60 13.97
C SER A 218 14.98 -3.84 13.44
N THR A 219 14.96 -2.52 13.60
CA THR A 219 13.99 -1.61 12.96
C THR A 219 14.43 -1.26 11.54
N PRO A 220 13.58 -0.63 10.70
CA PRO A 220 14.02 -0.15 9.39
C PRO A 220 15.22 0.79 9.47
N LEU A 221 15.27 1.70 10.45
CA LEU A 221 16.42 2.60 10.63
C LEU A 221 17.68 1.83 11.05
N GLY A 222 17.55 0.68 11.72
CA GLY A 222 18.66 -0.22 12.02
C GLY A 222 19.31 -0.87 10.78
N TYR A 223 18.63 -0.87 9.62
CA TYR A 223 19.19 -1.32 8.35
C TYR A 223 19.98 -0.22 7.60
N VAL A 224 19.93 1.03 8.08
CA VAL A 224 20.75 2.13 7.56
C VAL A 224 22.18 1.98 8.10
N LYS A 225 23.02 1.30 7.32
CA LYS A 225 24.40 0.95 7.74
C LYS A 225 25.41 2.08 7.55
N ASP A 226 25.17 2.95 6.59
CA ASP A 226 26.13 3.98 6.21
C ASP A 226 25.90 5.25 7.04
N GLU A 227 26.82 5.51 7.98
CA GLU A 227 26.78 6.67 8.86
C GLU A 227 26.84 8.00 8.08
N SER A 228 27.41 8.00 6.87
CA SER A 228 27.44 9.21 6.04
C SER A 228 26.04 9.69 5.63
N HIS A 229 25.06 8.80 5.61
CA HIS A 229 23.67 9.13 5.32
C HIS A 229 22.86 9.52 6.54
N TYR A 230 23.40 9.44 7.75
CA TYR A 230 22.66 9.77 8.97
C TYR A 230 22.21 11.23 8.96
N SER A 231 23.03 12.15 8.44
CA SER A 231 22.67 13.56 8.28
C SER A 231 21.46 13.74 7.36
N LEU A 232 21.41 13.03 6.23
CA LEU A 232 20.27 13.05 5.31
C LEU A 232 19.00 12.53 5.97
N TRP A 233 19.10 11.43 6.73
CA TRP A 233 17.98 10.86 7.45
C TRP A 233 17.48 11.75 8.58
N VAL A 234 18.38 12.36 9.35
CA VAL A 234 18.02 13.33 10.39
C VAL A 234 17.26 14.50 9.78
N ASN A 235 17.78 15.09 8.70
CA ASN A 235 17.11 16.20 8.00
C ASN A 235 15.73 15.79 7.49
N TYR A 236 15.63 14.62 6.84
CA TYR A 236 14.36 14.08 6.35
C TYR A 236 13.36 13.87 7.49
N LEU A 237 13.76 13.18 8.57
CA LEU A 237 12.89 12.90 9.71
C LEU A 237 12.38 14.17 10.36
N GLU A 238 13.21 15.20 10.50
CA GLU A 238 12.80 16.50 11.02
C GLU A 238 11.84 17.25 10.10
N GLU A 239 12.03 17.15 8.78
CA GLU A 239 11.13 17.75 7.79
C GLU A 239 9.75 17.10 7.83
N VAL A 240 9.69 15.78 7.96
CA VAL A 240 8.42 15.05 7.97
C VAL A 240 7.83 14.85 9.37
N ALA A 241 8.55 15.24 10.41
CA ALA A 241 8.17 14.98 11.80
C ALA A 241 6.78 15.54 12.11
N ASP A 242 6.52 16.78 11.73
CA ASP A 242 5.25 17.43 12.05
C ASP A 242 4.08 16.88 11.22
N LYS A 243 4.38 16.26 10.07
CA LYS A 243 3.38 15.57 9.23
C LYS A 243 2.95 14.24 9.82
N TYR A 244 3.91 13.40 10.21
CA TYR A 244 3.63 12.02 10.64
C TYR A 244 3.50 11.85 12.16
N TRP A 245 4.19 12.69 12.93
CA TRP A 245 4.22 12.66 14.40
C TRP A 245 4.08 14.10 14.95
N PRO A 246 2.93 14.76 14.74
CA PRO A 246 2.71 16.11 15.26
C PRO A 246 2.86 16.19 16.78
N CYS A 247 3.37 17.31 17.29
CA CYS A 247 3.46 17.54 18.73
C CYS A 247 2.07 17.43 19.38
N VAL A 248 1.96 16.60 20.41
CA VAL A 248 0.71 16.48 21.18
C VAL A 248 0.85 17.32 22.46
N PRO A 249 0.00 18.35 22.66
CA PRO A 249 -0.03 19.09 23.92
C PRO A 249 -0.32 18.15 25.09
N ALA A 250 0.30 18.40 26.25
CA ALA A 250 0.16 17.57 27.45
C ALA A 250 -1.32 17.36 27.88
N ASP A 251 -2.18 18.32 27.54
CA ASP A 251 -3.58 18.40 27.99
C ASP A 251 -4.58 17.78 27.00
N ASP A 252 -4.17 17.55 25.75
CA ASP A 252 -5.02 17.13 24.62
C ASP A 252 -4.82 15.68 24.18
N ALA A 253 -4.07 14.93 24.98
CA ALA A 253 -3.69 13.55 24.70
C ALA A 253 -4.90 12.57 24.64
N HIS A 254 -6.13 13.08 24.80
CA HIS A 254 -7.41 12.39 24.69
C HIS A 254 -8.34 12.91 23.57
N LYS A 255 -7.98 13.94 22.79
CA LYS A 255 -8.96 14.66 21.94
C LYS A 255 -8.64 14.85 20.45
N ASN A 256 -7.42 14.60 19.96
CA ASN A 256 -7.11 14.83 18.55
C ASN A 256 -6.96 13.54 17.73
N ASN A 257 -8.08 13.02 17.22
CA ASN A 257 -8.14 11.86 16.32
C ASN A 257 -8.90 12.15 15.00
N ALA A 258 -8.57 13.22 14.28
CA ALA A 258 -9.16 13.45 12.96
C ALA A 258 -8.66 12.46 11.87
N TRP A 259 -7.58 11.71 12.12
CA TRP A 259 -7.01 10.74 11.18
C TRP A 259 -7.12 9.27 11.63
N LEU A 260 -7.77 8.98 12.77
CA LEU A 260 -7.90 7.60 13.26
C LEU A 260 -9.21 7.28 14.01
N ASP A 261 -10.31 8.00 13.76
CA ASP A 261 -11.61 7.67 14.37
C ASP A 261 -12.51 6.83 13.45
N LYS A 262 -12.33 5.51 13.56
CA LYS A 262 -13.39 4.48 13.55
C LYS A 262 -12.73 3.15 13.90
N LEU A 263 -12.43 2.95 15.19
CA LEU A 263 -12.37 1.68 15.93
C LEU A 263 -11.44 1.87 17.14
N THR A 264 -12.07 1.98 18.32
CA THR A 264 -11.48 1.86 19.67
C THR A 264 -10.75 3.08 20.25
N GLN A 265 -11.38 3.68 21.26
CA GLN A 265 -10.85 4.71 22.15
C GLN A 265 -9.77 4.15 23.10
N LYS A 266 -8.66 3.62 22.54
CA LYS A 266 -7.57 3.03 23.32
C LYS A 266 -6.24 3.64 22.85
N ASP A 267 -5.71 4.52 23.70
CA ASP A 267 -4.40 5.18 23.63
C ASP A 267 -3.81 5.38 22.22
N SER A 268 -4.08 6.54 21.61
CA SER A 268 -3.70 6.96 20.24
C SER A 268 -2.20 7.00 19.94
N ARG A 269 -1.37 6.56 20.88
CA ARG A 269 0.09 6.72 20.93
C ARG A 269 0.84 5.41 20.77
N THR A 270 0.11 4.31 20.57
CA THR A 270 0.63 3.00 20.21
C THR A 270 0.14 2.64 18.80
N PRO A 271 0.99 2.07 17.93
CA PRO A 271 0.53 1.62 16.62
C PRO A 271 -0.70 0.71 16.74
N PRO A 272 -1.86 1.03 16.13
CA PRO A 272 -3.10 0.30 16.35
C PRO A 272 -3.00 -1.19 16.03
N LEU A 273 -2.29 -1.50 14.94
CA LEU A 273 -2.06 -2.87 14.50
C LEU A 273 -1.17 -3.69 15.44
N VAL A 274 -0.34 -3.04 16.26
CA VAL A 274 0.46 -3.74 17.28
C VAL A 274 -0.39 -4.31 18.40
N LEU A 275 -1.55 -3.71 18.66
CA LEU A 275 -2.49 -4.19 19.68
C LEU A 275 -3.37 -5.34 19.19
N MET A 276 -3.27 -5.69 17.90
CA MET A 276 -4.04 -6.77 17.29
C MET A 276 -3.22 -8.06 17.26
N GLU A 277 -3.89 -9.19 17.51
CA GLU A 277 -3.29 -10.50 17.39
C GLU A 277 -2.89 -10.82 15.94
N PRO A 278 -1.81 -11.58 15.71
CA PRO A 278 -1.46 -12.06 14.37
C PRO A 278 -2.63 -12.80 13.70
N ASN A 279 -2.78 -12.65 12.39
CA ASN A 279 -3.84 -13.25 11.57
C ASN A 279 -5.27 -12.80 11.90
N SER A 280 -5.44 -11.82 12.80
CA SER A 280 -6.77 -11.30 13.14
C SER A 280 -7.35 -10.36 12.07
N ARG A 281 -6.52 -9.85 11.15
CA ARG A 281 -6.91 -8.89 10.11
C ARG A 281 -6.36 -9.32 8.76
N PRO A 282 -7.02 -10.26 8.05
CA PRO A 282 -6.60 -10.62 6.71
C PRO A 282 -6.57 -9.39 5.81
N ILE A 283 -5.57 -9.31 4.94
CA ILE A 283 -5.41 -8.20 4.00
C ILE A 283 -6.62 -8.21 3.06
N PRO A 284 -7.35 -7.08 2.92
CA PRO A 284 -8.54 -7.02 2.09
C PRO A 284 -8.26 -7.47 0.65
N THR A 285 -9.19 -8.25 0.12
CA THR A 285 -9.17 -8.67 -1.28
C THR A 285 -9.76 -7.55 -2.13
N PRO A 286 -9.10 -7.09 -3.21
CA PRO A 286 -9.65 -6.06 -4.08
C PRO A 286 -10.89 -6.55 -4.85
N GLU A 287 -11.79 -5.65 -5.18
CA GLU A 287 -13.07 -5.95 -5.86
C GLU A 287 -12.87 -6.50 -7.29
N LEU A 288 -11.81 -6.06 -7.99
CA LEU A 288 -11.53 -6.43 -9.38
C LEU A 288 -10.90 -7.84 -9.54
N LEU A 289 -10.90 -8.65 -8.49
CA LEU A 289 -10.20 -9.93 -8.50
C LEU A 289 -10.85 -10.94 -9.47
N SER A 290 -10.02 -11.54 -10.34
CA SER A 290 -10.45 -12.63 -11.22
C SER A 290 -10.60 -13.97 -10.47
N SER A 291 -11.19 -14.97 -11.13
CA SER A 291 -11.24 -16.33 -10.58
C SER A 291 -9.83 -16.90 -10.38
N LEU A 292 -9.68 -17.76 -9.37
CA LEU A 292 -8.38 -18.36 -9.03
C LEU A 292 -7.72 -19.06 -10.23
N SER A 293 -8.50 -19.77 -11.05
CA SER A 293 -7.99 -20.45 -12.24
C SER A 293 -7.47 -19.50 -13.31
N VAL A 294 -8.09 -18.33 -13.49
CA VAL A 294 -7.61 -17.29 -14.41
C VAL A 294 -6.35 -16.66 -13.85
N ILE A 295 -6.34 -16.32 -12.56
CA ILE A 295 -5.17 -15.74 -11.88
C ILE A 295 -3.94 -16.63 -12.06
N GLU A 296 -4.05 -17.93 -11.78
CA GLU A 296 -2.90 -18.85 -11.88
C GLU A 296 -2.34 -18.93 -13.30
N ARG A 297 -3.21 -18.99 -14.31
CA ARG A 297 -2.79 -19.04 -15.71
C ARG A 297 -2.12 -17.73 -16.14
N VAL A 298 -2.68 -16.59 -15.73
CA VAL A 298 -2.14 -15.27 -16.09
C VAL A 298 -0.82 -14.98 -15.36
N ALA A 299 -0.79 -15.20 -14.05
CA ALA A 299 0.37 -14.94 -13.21
C ALA A 299 1.59 -15.78 -13.62
N ASN A 300 1.37 -16.99 -14.14
CA ASN A 300 2.43 -17.85 -14.68
C ASN A 300 2.73 -17.63 -16.17
N GLY A 301 1.95 -16.78 -16.86
CA GLY A 301 2.16 -16.42 -18.26
C GLY A 301 1.54 -17.37 -19.30
N SER A 302 0.76 -18.37 -18.85
CA SER A 302 0.02 -19.29 -19.73
C SER A 302 -1.25 -18.66 -20.34
N LEU A 303 -1.67 -17.49 -19.88
CA LEU A 303 -2.77 -16.70 -20.42
C LEU A 303 -2.40 -15.21 -20.43
N GLN A 304 -2.63 -14.52 -21.54
CA GLN A 304 -2.38 -13.08 -21.61
C GLN A 304 -3.60 -12.28 -21.12
N PRO A 305 -3.41 -11.10 -20.49
CA PRO A 305 -4.52 -10.27 -20.03
C PRO A 305 -5.60 -9.98 -21.10
N GLY A 306 -5.19 -9.76 -22.34
CA GLY A 306 -6.11 -9.49 -23.45
C GLY A 306 -7.02 -10.67 -23.85
N ASP A 307 -6.62 -11.90 -23.54
CA ASP A 307 -7.37 -13.11 -23.91
C ASP A 307 -8.38 -13.55 -22.85
N ILE A 308 -8.48 -12.86 -21.71
CA ILE A 308 -9.34 -13.24 -20.59
C ILE A 308 -10.82 -13.19 -20.95
N LYS A 309 -11.23 -12.25 -21.81
CA LYS A 309 -12.63 -12.13 -22.26
C LYS A 309 -13.12 -13.40 -22.95
N ARG A 310 -12.28 -14.01 -23.80
CA ARG A 310 -12.57 -15.28 -24.50
C ARG A 310 -12.81 -16.43 -23.51
N VAL A 311 -11.98 -16.53 -22.48
CA VAL A 311 -12.11 -17.57 -21.44
C VAL A 311 -13.41 -17.41 -20.62
N LYS A 312 -13.86 -16.17 -20.37
CA LYS A 312 -15.13 -15.93 -19.68
C LYS A 312 -16.33 -16.32 -20.58
N GLU A 313 -16.27 -16.02 -21.87
CA GLU A 313 -17.31 -16.37 -22.85
C GLU A 313 -17.45 -17.90 -23.04
N ASP A 314 -16.34 -18.62 -23.13
CA ASP A 314 -16.33 -20.09 -23.27
C ASP A 314 -16.95 -20.79 -22.04
N ASN A 315 -16.71 -20.25 -20.84
CA ASN A 315 -17.31 -20.76 -19.60
C ASN A 315 -18.83 -20.47 -19.50
N HIS A 316 -19.30 -19.35 -20.04
CA HIS A 316 -20.74 -19.06 -20.12
C HIS A 316 -21.45 -19.92 -21.18
N GLN A 317 -20.80 -20.23 -22.31
CA GLN A 317 -21.34 -21.13 -23.33
C GLN A 317 -21.39 -22.59 -22.86
N THR A 318 -20.35 -23.07 -22.15
CA THR A 318 -20.31 -24.43 -21.57
C THR A 318 -21.28 -24.61 -20.40
N SER A 319 -21.54 -23.56 -19.62
CA SER A 319 -22.58 -23.58 -18.56
C SER A 319 -24.00 -23.58 -19.13
N SER A 320 -24.23 -22.89 -20.25
CA SER A 320 -25.53 -22.84 -20.94
C SER A 320 -25.85 -24.15 -21.68
N THR A 321 -24.84 -24.85 -22.21
CA THR A 321 -25.02 -26.17 -22.83
C THR A 321 -25.23 -27.30 -21.81
N LYS A 322 -24.74 -27.17 -20.57
CA LYS A 322 -25.07 -28.12 -19.49
C LYS A 322 -26.51 -28.02 -18.97
N LEU A 323 -27.18 -26.87 -19.13
CA LEU A 323 -28.60 -26.71 -18.75
C LEU A 323 -29.61 -27.12 -19.85
N GLN A 324 -29.17 -27.40 -21.08
CA GLN A 324 -30.05 -27.78 -22.19
C GLN A 324 -30.12 -29.28 -22.49
N CYS A 325 -29.38 -30.14 -21.78
CA CYS A 325 -29.38 -31.60 -22.00
C CYS A 325 -30.26 -32.42 -21.02
N GLU A 326 -31.10 -31.80 -20.20
CA GLU A 326 -32.03 -32.51 -19.29
C GLU A 326 -33.50 -32.16 -19.55
N LYS A 327 -33.94 -32.06 -20.80
CA LYS A 327 -35.38 -32.13 -21.12
C LYS A 327 -35.62 -32.83 -22.45
N ASN A 328 -35.66 -34.16 -22.44
CA ASN A 328 -36.43 -34.90 -23.44
C ASN A 328 -36.89 -36.28 -22.90
N PRO A 329 -38.18 -36.45 -22.54
CA PRO A 329 -38.73 -37.76 -22.21
C PRO A 329 -39.50 -38.30 -23.43
N ALA A 330 -38.91 -39.25 -24.18
CA ALA A 330 -39.68 -40.04 -25.12
C ALA A 330 -39.02 -41.39 -25.47
N ARG A 331 -39.74 -42.46 -25.09
CA ARG A 331 -39.75 -43.81 -25.68
C ARG A 331 -38.58 -44.74 -25.36
N ILE A 332 -38.77 -45.56 -24.32
CA ILE A 332 -38.43 -46.99 -24.40
C ILE A 332 -39.69 -47.79 -24.03
N ARG A 333 -40.19 -48.54 -25.02
CA ARG A 333 -41.35 -49.43 -24.95
C ARG A 333 -41.00 -50.64 -24.08
N ILE A 334 -41.94 -50.99 -23.22
CA ILE A 334 -42.03 -52.28 -22.53
C ILE A 334 -42.48 -53.32 -23.57
N SER A 335 -41.77 -54.44 -23.68
CA SER A 335 -42.29 -55.68 -24.26
C SER A 335 -41.94 -56.83 -23.31
N LEU A 336 -42.99 -57.32 -22.65
CA LEU A 336 -43.05 -58.62 -21.99
C LEU A 336 -43.34 -59.71 -23.03
N GLU A 337 -42.87 -60.93 -22.72
CA GLU A 337 -43.30 -62.30 -23.15
C GLU A 337 -42.05 -63.15 -23.46
N HIS A 338 -41.91 -64.44 -23.13
CA HIS A 338 -42.42 -65.37 -22.12
C HIS A 338 -41.59 -66.69 -22.30
N THR A 339 -41.38 -67.47 -21.23
CA THR A 339 -41.11 -68.96 -21.20
C THR A 339 -39.76 -69.50 -21.76
N THR A 340 -39.05 -70.53 -21.24
CA THR A 340 -39.25 -71.59 -20.23
C THR A 340 -37.94 -72.39 -19.98
N SER A 341 -37.68 -72.81 -18.72
CA SER A 341 -36.99 -74.04 -18.24
C SER A 341 -35.50 -74.28 -18.63
N LYS A 342 -34.56 -74.84 -17.83
CA LYS A 342 -34.59 -76.02 -16.93
C LYS A 342 -33.22 -76.15 -16.21
N GLY A 343 -33.19 -76.76 -15.02
CA GLY A 343 -32.02 -77.44 -14.40
C GLY A 343 -31.46 -76.78 -13.12
N ALA A 344 -31.93 -77.10 -11.90
CA ALA A 344 -31.66 -78.31 -11.07
C ALA A 344 -30.19 -78.36 -10.59
N LEU A 345 -29.84 -78.01 -9.34
CA LEU A 345 -29.67 -78.83 -8.11
C LEU A 345 -28.43 -78.21 -7.40
N SER A 346 -28.18 -78.16 -6.09
CA SER A 346 -28.60 -78.92 -4.92
C SER A 346 -28.33 -78.09 -3.66
N ALA A 347 -29.15 -78.31 -2.64
CA ALA A 347 -29.11 -77.74 -1.30
C ALA A 347 -28.00 -78.32 -0.40
N LYS A 348 -27.67 -77.60 0.69
CA LYS A 348 -27.68 -78.03 2.12
C LYS A 348 -26.88 -77.02 2.99
N SER A 349 -27.56 -76.28 3.88
CA SER A 349 -27.59 -76.44 5.37
C SER A 349 -26.20 -76.26 6.03
N LEU A 350 -25.96 -75.42 7.03
CA LEU A 350 -26.68 -75.22 8.30
C LEU A 350 -26.39 -73.81 8.88
N VAL A 351 -27.33 -73.33 9.68
CA VAL A 351 -27.28 -72.21 10.65
C VAL A 351 -27.48 -72.87 12.03
N PRO A 352 -27.42 -72.18 13.20
CA PRO A 352 -26.40 -71.35 13.85
C PRO A 352 -25.96 -71.96 15.20
N SER A 353 -25.13 -71.28 16.02
CA SER A 353 -25.41 -70.97 17.45
C SER A 353 -24.19 -70.45 18.24
N PRO A 354 -24.40 -69.80 19.41
CA PRO A 354 -23.62 -68.66 19.91
C PRO A 354 -22.87 -68.95 21.24
N GLU A 355 -22.62 -67.88 22.02
CA GLU A 355 -22.00 -67.79 23.38
C GLU A 355 -20.47 -67.59 23.33
N LEU A 356 -19.84 -66.64 24.03
CA LEU A 356 -20.18 -65.83 25.21
C LEU A 356 -19.31 -64.55 25.20
#